data_AF-A0A813E789-F1
#
_entry.id   AF-A0A813E789-F1
#
_cell.length_a   1.000
_cell.length_b   1.000
_cell.length_c   1.000
_cell.angle_alpha   90.00
_cell.angle_beta   90.00
_cell.angle_gamma   90.00
#
_symmetry.space_group_name_H-M   'P 1'
#
loop_
_entity.id
_entity.type
_entity.pdbx_description
1 polymer ?
#
loop_
_entity_poly.entity_id
_entity_poly.type
_entity_poly.pdbx_seq_one_letter_code
_entity_poly.pdbx_strand_id
1 'polypeptide(L)'
;MAELCKVATCNLNQWALDFEGNYKRIVSSIKQAKQQGCTFRTGPELEVTGYTCEDHFFEYDTFVLAWDSIAKMLDSDLTDGIICDVGLPIMHRNVSYNCRIFLLNRK
;
A
#
# COMPACT_ATOMS: atom_id res chain seq x y z
N MET A 1 29.83 -9.71 -13.47
CA MET A 1 28.41 -9.45 -13.81
C MET A 1 27.97 -8.24 -13.00
N ALA A 2 27.24 -7.30 -13.60
CA ALA A 2 26.71 -6.17 -12.84
C ALA A 2 25.59 -6.65 -11.90
N GLU A 3 25.57 -6.14 -10.68
CA GLU A 3 24.44 -6.36 -9.77
C GLU A 3 23.26 -5.50 -10.25
N LEU A 4 22.27 -6.15 -10.86
CA LEU A 4 21.09 -5.48 -11.40
C LEU A 4 19.91 -5.64 -10.43
N CYS A 5 19.17 -4.56 -10.23
CA CYS A 5 17.90 -4.57 -9.51
C CYS A 5 16.75 -4.35 -10.51
N LYS A 6 15.65 -5.08 -10.32
CA LYS A 6 14.42 -4.87 -11.08
C LYS A 6 13.35 -4.32 -10.14
N VAL A 7 12.80 -3.17 -10.50
CA VAL A 7 11.83 -2.45 -9.70
C VAL A 7 10.53 -2.25 -10.48
N ALA A 8 9.42 -2.15 -9.77
CA ALA A 8 8.09 -1.90 -10.33
C ALA A 8 7.50 -0.60 -9.79
N THR A 9 6.82 0.12 -10.68
CA THR A 9 5.85 1.16 -10.32
C THR A 9 4.50 0.77 -10.92
N CYS A 10 3.41 1.24 -10.33
CA CYS A 10 2.07 1.00 -10.85
C CYS A 10 1.18 2.22 -10.67
N ASN A 11 0.22 2.37 -11.58
CA ASN A 11 -0.93 3.25 -11.41
C ASN A 11 -2.16 2.36 -11.16
N LEU A 12 -2.95 2.68 -10.14
CA LEU A 12 -4.11 1.90 -9.72
C LEU A 12 -5.37 2.74 -9.82
N ASN A 13 -6.43 2.14 -10.34
CA ASN A 13 -7.76 2.76 -10.40
C ASN A 13 -8.46 2.63 -9.04
N GLN A 14 -7.93 3.31 -8.02
CA GLN A 14 -8.49 3.32 -6.68
C GLN A 14 -9.78 4.13 -6.62
N TRP A 15 -10.62 3.79 -5.65
CA TRP A 15 -11.85 4.51 -5.36
C TRP A 15 -11.85 4.91 -3.89
N ALA A 16 -12.17 6.18 -3.61
CA ALA A 16 -12.26 6.70 -2.26
C ALA A 16 -13.13 5.80 -1.37
N LEU A 17 -12.56 5.36 -0.23
CA LEU A 17 -13.18 4.51 0.78
C LEU A 17 -13.52 3.07 0.35
N ASP A 18 -13.22 2.66 -0.89
CA ASP A 18 -13.34 1.26 -1.33
C ASP A 18 -12.16 0.42 -0.83
N PHE A 19 -12.02 0.26 0.49
CA PHE A 19 -10.87 -0.44 1.10
C PHE A 19 -10.67 -1.85 0.54
N GLU A 20 -11.76 -2.59 0.33
CA GLU A 20 -11.71 -3.95 -0.20
C GLU A 20 -11.27 -4.01 -1.67
N GLY A 21 -11.80 -3.14 -2.52
CA GLY A 21 -11.37 -3.05 -3.91
C GLY A 21 -9.95 -2.50 -4.06
N ASN A 22 -9.61 -1.47 -3.29
CA ASN A 22 -8.27 -0.89 -3.25
C ASN A 22 -7.23 -1.92 -2.81
N TYR A 23 -7.53 -2.69 -1.76
CA TYR A 23 -6.73 -3.83 -1.32
C TYR A 23 -6.49 -4.83 -2.44
N LYS A 24 -7.55 -5.28 -3.14
CA LYS A 24 -7.42 -6.24 -4.25
C LYS A 24 -6.52 -5.72 -5.37
N ARG A 25 -6.62 -4.44 -5.72
CA ARG A 25 -5.79 -3.80 -6.75
C ARG A 25 -4.32 -3.73 -6.31
N ILE A 26 -4.05 -3.37 -5.05
CA ILE A 26 -2.69 -3.37 -4.48
C ILE A 26 -2.10 -4.79 -4.53
N VAL A 27 -2.81 -5.79 -4.00
CA VAL A 27 -2.39 -7.19 -4.00
C VAL A 27 -2.09 -7.69 -5.41
N SER A 28 -2.95 -7.39 -6.37
CA SER A 28 -2.74 -7.75 -7.78
C SER A 28 -1.45 -7.16 -8.33
N SER A 29 -1.19 -5.87 -8.07
CA SER A 29 0.03 -5.20 -8.55
C SER A 29 1.31 -5.77 -7.92
N ILE A 30 1.28 -6.13 -6.63
CA ILE A 30 2.43 -6.77 -5.96
C ILE A 30 2.69 -8.15 -6.56
N LYS A 31 1.64 -8.95 -6.78
CA LYS A 31 1.77 -10.27 -7.43
C LYS A 31 2.35 -10.16 -8.84
N GLN A 32 1.90 -9.18 -9.64
CA GLN A 32 2.45 -8.93 -10.98
C GLN A 32 3.92 -8.51 -10.91
N ALA A 33 4.32 -7.66 -9.97
CA ALA A 33 5.71 -7.28 -9.76
C ALA A 33 6.59 -8.48 -9.40
N LYS A 34 6.14 -9.33 -8.46
CA LYS A 34 6.85 -10.58 -8.09
C LYS A 34 6.99 -11.53 -9.28
N GLN A 35 5.92 -11.73 -10.06
CA GLN A 35 5.95 -12.58 -11.26
C GLN A 35 6.95 -12.10 -12.31
N GLN A 36 7.19 -10.78 -12.37
CA GLN A 36 8.19 -10.19 -13.26
C GLN A 36 9.61 -10.20 -12.66
N GLY A 37 9.81 -10.75 -11.46
CA GLY A 37 11.11 -10.81 -10.78
C GLY A 37 11.55 -9.48 -10.18
N CYS A 38 10.61 -8.58 -9.86
CA CYS A 38 10.93 -7.33 -9.18
C CYS A 38 11.11 -7.55 -7.67
N THR A 39 12.08 -6.85 -7.08
CA THR A 39 12.37 -6.88 -5.63
C THR A 39 11.89 -5.62 -4.90
N PHE A 40 11.34 -4.66 -5.65
CA PHE A 40 10.71 -3.45 -5.12
C PHE A 40 9.46 -3.11 -5.94
N ARG A 41 8.38 -2.71 -5.26
CA ARG A 41 7.15 -2.18 -5.85
C ARG A 41 6.76 -0.90 -5.13
N THR A 42 6.55 0.19 -5.86
CA THR A 42 5.93 1.42 -5.34
C THR A 42 4.56 1.64 -5.97
N GLY A 43 3.57 1.97 -5.14
CA GLY A 43 2.22 2.33 -5.57
C GLY A 43 1.92 3.82 -5.48
N PRO A 44 0.73 4.26 -5.92
CA PRO A 44 0.31 5.66 -5.84
C PRO A 44 0.19 6.18 -4.40
N GLU A 45 0.09 7.49 -4.27
CA GLU A 45 -0.18 8.19 -3.01
C GLU A 45 -1.54 7.80 -2.42
N LEU A 46 -1.60 7.61 -1.09
CA LEU A 46 -2.81 7.22 -0.35
C LEU A 46 -3.60 6.07 -0.98
N GLU A 47 -2.93 5.14 -1.67
CA GLU A 47 -3.60 4.10 -2.46
C GLU A 47 -4.49 3.17 -1.62
N VAL A 48 -4.27 3.04 -0.31
CA VAL A 48 -5.12 2.20 0.55
C VAL A 48 -6.52 2.80 0.68
N THR A 49 -6.63 4.10 0.97
CA THR A 49 -7.90 4.81 1.13
C THR A 49 -8.47 5.30 -0.20
N GLY A 50 -7.59 5.57 -1.17
CA GLY A 50 -7.86 6.48 -2.27
C GLY A 50 -7.42 7.90 -1.88
N TYR A 51 -6.89 8.65 -2.86
CA TYR A 51 -6.36 9.99 -2.64
C TYR A 51 -7.47 11.03 -2.35
N THR A 52 -8.57 10.94 -3.08
CA THR A 52 -9.65 11.94 -3.08
C THR A 52 -10.72 11.65 -2.02
N CYS A 53 -10.31 11.27 -0.81
CA CYS A 53 -11.24 11.05 0.31
C CYS A 53 -11.72 12.37 0.94
N GLU A 54 -11.00 13.48 0.70
CA GLU A 54 -11.36 14.81 1.21
C GLU A 54 -11.65 14.79 2.73
N ASP A 55 -12.78 15.35 3.16
CA ASP A 55 -13.17 15.46 4.56
C ASP A 55 -13.34 14.11 5.29
N HIS A 56 -13.41 12.99 4.57
CA HIS A 56 -13.39 11.67 5.20
C HIS A 56 -12.06 11.38 5.92
N PHE A 57 -10.99 12.15 5.66
CA PHE A 57 -9.78 12.11 6.49
C PHE A 57 -9.97 12.72 7.89
N PHE A 58 -11.11 13.34 8.21
CA PHE A 58 -11.50 13.69 9.58
C PHE A 58 -12.19 12.54 10.32
N GLU A 59 -12.60 11.49 9.62
CA GLU A 59 -13.22 10.30 10.21
C GLU A 59 -12.12 9.36 10.71
N TYR A 60 -12.14 9.03 12.00
CA TYR A 60 -11.15 8.12 12.60
C TYR A 60 -11.18 6.73 11.94
N ASP A 61 -12.36 6.28 11.51
CA ASP A 61 -12.55 5.00 10.82
C ASP A 61 -11.72 4.89 9.54
N THR A 62 -11.48 6.00 8.83
CA THR A 62 -10.61 6.01 7.64
C THR A 62 -9.18 5.53 7.96
N PHE A 63 -8.66 5.91 9.14
CA PHE A 63 -7.34 5.46 9.59
C PHE A 63 -7.37 4.00 10.04
N VAL A 64 -8.39 3.59 10.79
CA VAL A 64 -8.53 2.21 11.30
C VAL A 64 -8.61 1.23 10.12
N LEU A 65 -9.50 1.48 9.15
CA LEU A 65 -9.68 0.61 7.99
C LEU A 65 -8.47 0.61 7.05
N ALA A 66 -7.70 1.71 7.01
CA ALA A 66 -6.43 1.74 6.30
C ALA A 66 -5.40 0.81 6.96
N TRP A 67 -5.29 0.83 8.30
CA TRP A 67 -4.41 -0.07 9.05
C TRP A 67 -4.82 -1.54 8.94
N ASP A 68 -6.13 -1.84 8.93
CA ASP A 68 -6.62 -3.21 8.70
C ASP A 68 -6.14 -3.76 7.34
N SER A 69 -6.09 -2.90 6.32
CA SER A 69 -5.58 -3.30 4.99
C SER A 69 -4.09 -3.66 5.03
N ILE A 70 -3.28 -2.94 5.82
CA ILE A 70 -1.87 -3.28 6.03
C ILE A 70 -1.72 -4.59 6.80
N ALA A 71 -2.48 -4.77 7.89
CA ALA A 71 -2.48 -6.01 8.67
C ALA A 71 -2.80 -7.22 7.79
N LYS A 72 -3.83 -7.12 6.93
CA LYS A 72 -4.17 -8.17 5.94
C LYS A 72 -3.03 -8.49 4.97
N MET A 73 -2.28 -7.48 4.50
CA MET A 73 -1.13 -7.72 3.62
C MET A 73 0.00 -8.47 4.35
N LEU A 74 0.23 -8.14 5.63
CA LEU A 74 1.26 -8.75 6.47
C LEU A 74 0.92 -10.16 6.96
N ASP A 75 -0.37 -10.51 7.04
CA ASP A 75 -0.85 -11.84 7.45
C ASP A 75 -0.61 -12.94 6.37
N SER A 76 -0.14 -12.54 5.18
CA SER A 76 0.11 -13.44 4.04
C SER A 76 1.58 -13.44 3.61
N ASP A 77 1.95 -14.28 2.63
CA ASP A 77 3.28 -14.29 1.99
C ASP A 77 3.45 -13.22 0.89
N LEU A 78 2.48 -12.31 0.77
CA LEU A 78 2.44 -11.30 -0.28
C LEU A 78 3.71 -10.45 -0.33
N THR A 79 4.21 -10.03 0.84
CA THR A 79 5.37 -9.12 1.00
C THR A 79 6.71 -9.86 1.12
N ASP A 80 6.73 -11.19 1.01
CA ASP A 80 7.97 -11.96 1.09
C ASP A 80 8.86 -11.73 -0.15
N GLY A 81 10.12 -11.37 0.08
CA GLY A 81 11.12 -11.17 -0.97
C GLY A 81 10.92 -9.94 -1.85
N ILE A 82 9.98 -9.04 -1.50
CA ILE A 82 9.73 -7.79 -2.20
C ILE A 82 9.47 -6.66 -1.21
N ILE A 83 10.14 -5.52 -1.40
CA ILE A 83 9.80 -4.30 -0.67
C ILE A 83 8.54 -3.69 -1.31
N CYS A 84 7.49 -3.52 -0.51
CA CYS A 84 6.25 -2.88 -0.92
C CYS A 84 6.16 -1.49 -0.29
N ASP A 85 6.22 -0.45 -1.11
CA ASP A 85 5.98 0.94 -0.74
C ASP A 85 4.51 1.30 -1.00
N VAL A 86 3.77 1.55 0.08
CA VAL A 86 2.31 1.71 0.11
C VAL A 86 1.91 3.03 0.77
N GLY A 87 0.93 3.73 0.20
CA GLY A 87 0.43 5.01 0.72
C GLY A 87 -0.84 4.89 1.56
N LEU A 88 -0.88 5.52 2.74
CA LEU A 88 -2.05 5.60 3.63
C LEU A 88 -1.93 6.77 4.62
N PRO A 89 -3.06 7.24 5.19
CA PRO A 89 -3.01 8.26 6.23
C PRO A 89 -2.56 7.65 7.57
N ILE A 90 -1.72 8.38 8.32
CA ILE A 90 -1.25 7.97 9.65
C ILE A 90 -1.54 9.09 10.65
N MET A 91 -2.16 8.71 11.77
CA MET A 91 -2.30 9.57 12.94
C MET A 91 -1.07 9.43 13.83
N HIS A 92 -0.30 10.50 14.02
CA HIS A 92 0.83 10.54 14.94
C HIS A 92 0.70 11.72 15.89
N ARG A 93 0.55 11.44 17.20
CA ARG A 93 0.40 12.46 18.26
C ARG A 93 -0.73 13.46 17.95
N ASN A 94 -1.90 12.94 17.58
CA ASN A 94 -3.10 13.71 17.21
C ASN A 94 -2.93 14.64 15.99
N VAL A 95 -1.94 14.37 15.14
CA VAL A 95 -1.77 15.04 13.85
C VAL A 95 -1.87 13.99 12.76
N SER A 96 -2.66 14.28 11.73
CA SER A 96 -2.79 13.44 10.54
C SER A 96 -1.67 13.76 9.54
N TYR A 97 -1.07 12.70 9.01
CA TYR A 97 -0.02 12.79 8.00
C TYR A 97 -0.37 11.90 6.80
N ASN A 98 -0.02 12.38 5.62
CA ASN A 98 0.03 11.58 4.41
C ASN A 98 1.39 10.85 4.36
N CYS A 99 1.35 9.52 4.44
CA CYS A 99 2.53 8.73 4.69
C CYS A 99 2.75 7.62 3.66
N ARG A 100 4.01 7.20 3.60
CA ARG A 100 4.45 5.97 2.95
C ARG A 100 4.84 4.96 4.03
N ILE A 101 4.35 3.73 3.91
CA ILE A 101 4.79 2.60 4.72
C ILE A 101 5.51 1.62 3.80
N PHE A 102 6.69 1.18 4.24
CA PHE A 102 7.46 0.12 3.60
C PHE A 102 7.21 -1.19 4.32
N LEU A 103 6.77 -2.19 3.56
CA LEU A 103 6.55 -3.55 4.05
C LEU A 103 7.57 -4.49 3.41
N LEU A 104 8.15 -5.40 4.20
CA LEU A 104 9.07 -6.43 3.70
C LEU A 104 9.02 -7.65 4.62
N ASN A 105 8.80 -8.84 4.03
CA ASN A 105 8.83 -10.12 4.75
C ASN A 105 7.93 -10.12 5.99
N ARG A 106 6.68 -9.68 5.82
CA ARG A 106 5.67 -9.58 6.90
C ARG A 106 6.07 -8.65 8.05
N LYS A 107 6.85 -7.62 7.76
CA LYS A 107 7.18 -6.51 8.67
C LYS A 107 6.92 -5.16 8.01
#